data_AF-A0A1J5CY99-F1
#
_entry.id   AF-A0A1J5CY99-F1
#
_cell.length_a   1.000
_cell.length_b   1.000
_cell.length_c   1.000
_cell.angle_alpha   90.00
_cell.angle_beta   90.00
_cell.angle_gamma   90.00
#
_symmetry.space_group_name_H-M   'P 1'
#
loop_
_entity.id
_entity.type
_entity.pdbx_description
1 polymer ?
#
loop_
_entity_poly.entity_id
_entity_poly.type
_entity_poly.pdbx_seq_one_letter_code
_entity_poly.pdbx_strand_id
1 'polypeptide(L)'
;MKMRAFAAVLLLGLLAFVSGTVQAKDLDFEFYYQKIDEVVQINNPEPKGWWEKTKAFGKNILNASAKLWEKRVTRNFFPGEGKKTWYSSEDKNIAYKLTRVKVRDEAHLLALMGAKGDESKLTDGQRALLAAYRHSKSKAIIDRMKYNSRSSLIVMLTDTGGLEDEGGKYANIRRDFWPCSTGRAIQISSFLYDYPGSEADVRSTFVHEFSHSLDHTVMEFIKPYGPDKSHYVDEKTGKRAAFIEGWAEFNQMLDSDSEAKNMRESVKNIRIENPKKAGEYSFKDAKDLSGSELANVEGINALIMWRIAREIPGGQDKVFRSFKASNYPWRNLRHLLRDLVKKNPGDAAKVAKILDEETLGKLSESDLKGFLGRTPAAAAAISAIRKTSEQPLPVAPAKISGTTIENTKPALTGSGKSPFADQ
;
A
#
# COMPACT_ATOMS: atom_id res chain seq x y z
N MET A 1 -1.88 -36.83 -16.06
CA MET A 1 -2.26 -35.63 -16.85
C MET A 1 -2.43 -34.34 -16.04
N LYS A 2 -2.80 -34.38 -14.74
CA LYS A 2 -3.13 -33.17 -13.94
C LYS A 2 -1.92 -32.33 -13.46
N MET A 3 -0.73 -32.92 -13.28
CA MET A 3 0.49 -32.18 -12.88
C MET A 3 1.08 -31.30 -13.99
N ARG A 4 0.87 -31.67 -15.26
CA ARG A 4 1.42 -30.93 -16.42
C ARG A 4 0.67 -29.61 -16.67
N ALA A 5 -0.63 -29.57 -16.38
CA ALA A 5 -1.43 -28.34 -16.46
C ALA A 5 -1.05 -27.33 -15.36
N PHE A 6 -0.79 -27.79 -14.14
CA PHE A 6 -0.40 -26.91 -13.03
C PHE A 6 1.01 -26.34 -13.23
N ALA A 7 1.96 -27.16 -13.70
CA ALA A 7 3.30 -26.70 -14.07
C ALA A 7 3.30 -25.71 -15.25
N ALA A 8 2.44 -25.93 -16.25
CA ALA A 8 2.31 -25.01 -17.40
C ALA A 8 1.72 -23.64 -16.99
N VAL A 9 0.77 -23.59 -16.05
CA VAL A 9 0.23 -22.33 -15.51
C VAL A 9 1.26 -21.57 -14.67
N LEU A 10 2.08 -22.29 -13.89
CA LEU A 10 3.18 -21.70 -13.12
C LEU A 10 4.31 -21.17 -14.03
N LEU A 11 4.62 -21.89 -15.12
CA LEU A 11 5.60 -21.48 -16.12
C LEU A 11 5.11 -20.27 -16.94
N LEU A 12 3.83 -20.20 -17.29
CA LEU A 12 3.21 -19.04 -17.95
C LEU A 12 3.15 -17.82 -17.02
N GLY A 13 2.92 -18.03 -15.72
CA GLY A 13 3.00 -16.99 -14.70
C GLY A 13 4.41 -16.40 -14.55
N LEU A 14 5.44 -17.24 -14.63
CA LEU A 14 6.86 -16.83 -14.60
C LEU A 14 7.32 -16.17 -15.91
N LEU A 15 6.83 -16.63 -17.06
CA LEU A 15 7.13 -16.02 -18.36
C LEU A 15 6.46 -14.66 -18.55
N ALA A 16 5.32 -14.42 -17.89
CA ALA A 16 4.67 -13.09 -17.84
C ALA A 16 5.44 -12.05 -16.99
N PHE A 17 6.49 -12.45 -16.25
CA PHE A 17 7.42 -11.52 -15.60
C PHE A 17 8.60 -11.12 -16.51
N VAL A 18 8.78 -11.81 -17.65
CA VAL A 18 9.87 -11.58 -18.60
C VAL A 18 9.32 -11.04 -19.92
N SER A 19 8.39 -10.09 -19.86
CA SER A 19 8.09 -9.26 -21.02
C SER A 19 9.02 -8.05 -20.99
N GLY A 20 9.84 -7.94 -22.04
CA GLY A 20 10.79 -6.84 -22.22
C GLY A 20 10.13 -5.47 -22.12
N THR A 21 10.99 -4.45 -21.99
CA THR A 21 10.67 -3.03 -21.92
C THR A 21 9.98 -2.54 -23.20
N VAL A 22 8.74 -2.95 -23.42
CA VAL A 22 7.82 -2.24 -24.29
C VAL A 22 7.35 -1.06 -23.46
N GLN A 23 7.66 0.14 -23.93
CA GLN A 23 7.12 1.37 -23.37
C GLN A 23 5.60 1.20 -23.34
N ALA A 24 5.03 1.11 -22.13
CA ALA A 24 3.58 1.02 -22.01
C ALA A 24 2.99 2.21 -22.77
N LYS A 25 2.10 1.93 -23.74
CA LYS A 25 1.09 2.90 -24.17
C LYS A 25 0.40 3.41 -22.91
N ASP A 26 0.01 4.68 -22.90
CA ASP A 26 -0.56 5.39 -21.74
C ASP A 26 -1.40 4.43 -20.88
N LEU A 27 -1.00 4.25 -19.62
CA LEU A 27 -1.69 3.37 -18.70
C LEU A 27 -3.17 3.75 -18.66
N ASP A 28 -4.06 2.81 -18.96
CA ASP A 28 -5.49 3.03 -18.84
C ASP A 28 -6.05 2.38 -17.57
N PHE A 29 -7.02 3.05 -16.94
CA PHE A 29 -7.75 2.49 -15.81
C PHE A 29 -9.05 1.86 -16.29
N GLU A 30 -9.18 0.57 -16.04
CA GLU A 30 -10.43 -0.14 -16.26
C GLU A 30 -11.24 -0.19 -14.97
N PHE A 31 -12.28 0.64 -14.89
CA PHE A 31 -13.13 0.73 -13.72
C PHE A 31 -14.27 -0.29 -13.74
N TYR A 32 -14.49 -0.93 -12.60
CA TYR A 32 -15.66 -1.73 -12.31
C TYR A 32 -16.35 -1.20 -11.05
N TYR A 33 -17.66 -1.05 -11.12
CA TYR A 33 -18.48 -0.86 -9.93
C TYR A 33 -18.99 -2.22 -9.49
N GLN A 34 -18.75 -2.56 -8.23
CA GLN A 34 -19.10 -3.82 -7.61
C GLN A 34 -20.04 -3.54 -6.45
N LYS A 35 -21.29 -3.95 -6.55
CA LYS A 35 -22.25 -3.87 -5.45
C LYS A 35 -22.35 -5.22 -4.75
N ILE A 36 -22.31 -5.22 -3.42
CA ILE A 36 -22.64 -6.43 -2.65
C ILE A 36 -24.16 -6.55 -2.58
N ASP A 37 -24.68 -7.65 -3.10
CA ASP A 37 -26.12 -7.91 -3.17
C ASP A 37 -26.63 -8.64 -1.92
N GLU A 38 -25.86 -9.62 -1.43
CA GLU A 38 -26.23 -10.42 -0.24
C GLU A 38 -25.01 -11.08 0.42
N VAL A 39 -25.11 -11.33 1.72
CA VAL A 39 -24.21 -12.21 2.47
C VAL A 39 -24.89 -13.58 2.62
N VAL A 40 -24.22 -14.65 2.18
CA VAL A 40 -24.78 -16.01 2.18
C VAL A 40 -23.98 -16.95 3.08
N GLN A 41 -24.71 -17.78 3.83
CA GLN A 41 -24.14 -18.89 4.59
C GLN A 41 -23.80 -20.04 3.63
N ILE A 42 -22.51 -20.27 3.38
CA ILE A 42 -22.04 -21.30 2.46
C ILE A 42 -21.75 -22.63 3.15
N ASN A 43 -21.39 -22.63 4.43
CA ASN A 43 -21.15 -23.85 5.22
C ASN A 43 -22.11 -23.93 6.41
N ASN A 44 -22.45 -25.16 6.82
CA ASN A 44 -23.22 -25.39 8.04
C ASN A 44 -22.25 -25.50 9.23
N PRO A 45 -22.24 -24.55 10.18
CA PRO A 45 -21.34 -24.59 11.33
C PRO A 45 -21.73 -25.67 12.35
N GLU A 46 -23.00 -26.08 12.38
CA GLU A 46 -23.54 -27.06 13.34
C GLU A 46 -24.37 -28.16 12.65
N PRO A 47 -23.74 -29.05 11.84
CA PRO A 47 -24.46 -30.14 11.20
C PRO A 47 -24.91 -31.18 12.23
N LYS A 48 -26.23 -31.43 12.31
CA LYS A 48 -26.84 -32.41 13.22
C LYS A 48 -27.11 -33.74 12.50
N GLY A 49 -26.61 -34.83 13.08
CA GLY A 49 -26.76 -36.18 12.52
C GLY A 49 -25.66 -36.57 11.51
N TRP A 50 -25.46 -37.87 11.32
CA TRP A 50 -24.36 -38.41 10.51
C TRP A 50 -24.46 -38.03 9.02
N TRP A 51 -25.68 -38.05 8.46
CA TRP A 51 -25.92 -37.71 7.05
C TRP A 51 -25.63 -36.23 6.75
N GLU A 52 -26.08 -35.32 7.61
CA GLU A 52 -25.82 -33.88 7.45
C GLU A 52 -24.35 -33.53 7.70
N LYS A 53 -23.66 -34.25 8.60
CA LYS A 53 -22.19 -34.14 8.76
C LYS A 53 -21.45 -34.52 7.47
N THR A 54 -21.87 -35.58 6.80
CA THR A 54 -21.25 -36.04 5.54
C THR A 54 -21.49 -35.06 4.39
N LYS A 55 -22.71 -34.54 4.25
CA LYS A 55 -23.02 -33.47 3.27
C LYS A 55 -22.22 -32.21 3.56
N ALA A 56 -22.16 -31.78 4.83
CA ALA A 56 -21.40 -30.60 5.23
C ALA A 56 -19.91 -30.77 4.91
N PHE A 57 -19.33 -31.94 5.15
CA PHE A 57 -17.94 -32.23 4.78
C PHE A 57 -17.69 -32.08 3.28
N GLY A 58 -18.52 -32.68 2.43
CA GLY A 58 -18.40 -32.54 0.96
C GLY A 58 -18.54 -31.09 0.50
N LYS A 59 -19.54 -30.37 1.04
CA LYS A 59 -19.77 -28.94 0.73
C LYS A 59 -18.59 -28.07 1.16
N ASN A 60 -18.01 -28.33 2.34
CA ASN A 60 -16.85 -27.61 2.86
C ASN A 60 -15.62 -27.77 1.94
N ILE A 61 -15.37 -28.98 1.42
CA ILE A 61 -14.26 -29.24 0.47
C ILE A 61 -14.47 -28.48 -0.84
N LEU A 62 -15.68 -28.52 -1.39
CA LEU A 62 -16.01 -27.81 -2.62
C LEU A 62 -15.86 -26.29 -2.45
N ASN A 63 -16.37 -25.75 -1.34
CA ASN A 63 -16.25 -24.32 -1.03
C ASN A 63 -14.81 -23.89 -0.75
N ALA A 64 -14.00 -24.73 -0.10
CA ALA A 64 -12.58 -24.45 0.09
C ALA A 64 -11.82 -24.40 -1.24
N SER A 65 -12.15 -25.31 -2.16
CA SER A 65 -11.57 -25.33 -3.51
C SER A 65 -12.00 -24.11 -4.33
N ALA A 66 -13.28 -23.73 -4.25
CA ALA A 66 -13.82 -22.54 -4.90
C ALA A 66 -13.22 -21.24 -4.33
N LYS A 67 -13.08 -21.13 -3.01
CA LYS A 67 -12.39 -20.02 -2.33
C LYS A 67 -10.95 -19.88 -2.81
N LEU A 68 -10.23 -21.00 -2.92
CA LEU A 68 -8.84 -20.99 -3.41
C LEU A 68 -8.75 -20.52 -4.86
N TRP A 69 -9.63 -21.02 -5.73
CA TRP A 69 -9.70 -20.59 -7.13
C TRP A 69 -10.08 -19.11 -7.25
N GLU A 70 -11.08 -18.66 -6.49
CA GLU A 70 -11.54 -17.27 -6.51
C GLU A 70 -10.43 -16.32 -6.08
N LYS A 71 -9.81 -16.59 -4.92
CA LYS A 71 -8.71 -15.78 -4.37
C LYS A 71 -7.48 -15.73 -5.28
N ARG A 72 -7.13 -16.84 -5.94
CA ARG A 72 -5.89 -16.92 -6.75
C ARG A 72 -6.09 -16.50 -8.20
N VAL A 73 -7.28 -16.72 -8.76
CA VAL A 73 -7.51 -16.61 -10.20
C VAL A 73 -8.52 -15.51 -10.53
N THR A 74 -9.79 -15.68 -10.14
CA THR A 74 -10.84 -14.78 -10.66
C THR A 74 -10.73 -13.36 -10.11
N ARG A 75 -10.34 -13.20 -8.84
CA ARG A 75 -10.17 -11.88 -8.21
C ARG A 75 -9.09 -11.04 -8.91
N ASN A 76 -7.98 -11.67 -9.29
CA ASN A 76 -6.78 -10.96 -9.74
C ASN A 76 -6.63 -10.91 -11.27
N PHE A 77 -7.21 -11.88 -11.99
CA PHE A 77 -6.96 -12.06 -13.43
C PHE A 77 -8.21 -11.97 -14.30
N PHE A 78 -9.39 -12.26 -13.76
CA PHE A 78 -10.63 -12.30 -14.55
C PHE A 78 -11.77 -11.55 -13.85
N PRO A 79 -11.63 -10.24 -13.59
CA PRO A 79 -12.62 -9.52 -12.84
C PRO A 79 -13.86 -9.11 -13.67
N GLY A 80 -14.09 -9.68 -14.86
CA GLY A 80 -15.15 -9.25 -15.78
C GLY A 80 -16.57 -9.18 -15.18
N GLU A 81 -17.51 -8.67 -15.97
CA GLU A 81 -18.87 -8.33 -15.52
C GLU A 81 -19.73 -9.52 -15.05
N GLY A 82 -20.87 -9.19 -14.44
CA GLY A 82 -21.93 -10.13 -14.07
C GLY A 82 -21.98 -10.47 -12.58
N LYS A 83 -22.78 -11.49 -12.25
CA LYS A 83 -22.93 -12.00 -10.88
C LYS A 83 -21.69 -12.78 -10.45
N LYS A 84 -21.15 -12.47 -9.27
CA LYS A 84 -19.94 -13.05 -8.70
C LYS A 84 -20.20 -13.56 -7.29
N THR A 85 -19.33 -14.45 -6.83
CA THR A 85 -19.29 -14.90 -5.43
C THR A 85 -17.89 -14.60 -4.90
N TRP A 86 -17.81 -13.86 -3.82
CA TRP A 86 -16.58 -13.55 -3.10
C TRP A 86 -16.55 -14.33 -1.80
N TYR A 87 -15.56 -15.20 -1.64
CA TYR A 87 -15.45 -15.99 -0.42
C TYR A 87 -14.75 -15.17 0.66
N SER A 88 -15.34 -15.08 1.85
CA SER A 88 -14.72 -14.36 2.97
C SER A 88 -13.39 -14.99 3.32
N SER A 89 -12.37 -14.15 3.50
CA SER A 89 -11.04 -14.55 3.98
C SER A 89 -11.07 -14.81 5.47
N GLU A 90 -11.85 -14.03 6.23
CA GLU A 90 -11.94 -14.09 7.69
C GLU A 90 -12.89 -15.17 8.22
N ASP A 91 -14.01 -15.43 7.53
CA ASP A 91 -14.97 -16.45 7.94
C ASP A 91 -15.20 -17.46 6.80
N LYS A 92 -14.74 -18.70 7.05
CA LYS A 92 -14.89 -19.81 6.11
C LYS A 92 -16.35 -20.15 5.80
N ASN A 93 -17.31 -19.71 6.62
CA ASN A 93 -18.71 -20.11 6.54
C ASN A 93 -19.58 -19.18 5.71
N ILE A 94 -19.09 -17.99 5.33
CA ILE A 94 -19.85 -17.01 4.56
C ILE A 94 -19.19 -16.70 3.20
N ALA A 95 -20.01 -16.22 2.28
CA ALA A 95 -19.57 -15.57 1.05
C ALA A 95 -20.48 -14.38 0.74
N TYR A 96 -19.99 -13.47 -0.10
CA TYR A 96 -20.74 -12.32 -0.59
C TYR A 96 -21.15 -12.58 -2.03
N LYS A 97 -22.43 -12.43 -2.36
CA LYS A 97 -22.85 -12.33 -3.76
C LYS A 97 -22.75 -10.88 -4.18
N LEU A 98 -22.22 -10.68 -5.38
CA LEU A 98 -21.92 -9.36 -5.89
C LEU A 98 -22.40 -9.25 -7.33
N THR A 99 -22.83 -8.06 -7.71
CA THR A 99 -23.04 -7.68 -9.10
C THR A 99 -21.94 -6.71 -9.50
N ARG A 100 -21.22 -7.04 -10.57
CA ARG A 100 -20.11 -6.24 -11.08
C ARG A 100 -20.40 -5.75 -12.49
N VAL A 101 -20.23 -4.46 -12.72
CA VAL A 101 -20.49 -3.80 -14.01
C VAL A 101 -19.30 -2.92 -14.38
N LYS A 102 -18.87 -2.97 -15.64
CA LYS A 102 -17.79 -2.13 -16.15
C LYS A 102 -18.29 -0.69 -16.29
N VAL A 103 -17.57 0.24 -15.70
CA VAL A 103 -17.89 1.67 -15.75
C VAL A 103 -17.46 2.20 -17.12
N ARG A 104 -18.32 3.01 -17.75
CA ARG A 104 -18.07 3.58 -19.09
C ARG A 104 -17.61 5.02 -18.96
N ASP A 105 -18.34 5.78 -18.17
CA ASP A 105 -18.14 7.19 -17.89
C ASP A 105 -18.72 7.52 -16.51
N GLU A 106 -18.60 8.77 -16.09
CA GLU A 106 -19.08 9.24 -14.79
C GLU A 106 -20.60 9.16 -14.66
N ALA A 107 -21.34 9.49 -15.71
CA ALA A 107 -22.79 9.42 -15.71
C ALA A 107 -23.28 7.97 -15.53
N HIS A 108 -22.58 7.00 -16.16
CA HIS A 108 -22.82 5.58 -15.95
C HIS A 108 -22.54 5.17 -14.51
N LEU A 109 -21.45 5.64 -13.90
CA LEU A 109 -21.14 5.36 -12.50
C LEU A 109 -22.23 5.89 -11.55
N LEU A 110 -22.67 7.14 -11.75
CA LEU A 110 -23.76 7.74 -10.98
C LEU A 110 -25.08 6.98 -11.13
N ALA A 111 -25.37 6.47 -12.34
CA ALA A 111 -26.54 5.63 -12.58
C ALA A 111 -26.44 4.29 -11.83
N LEU A 112 -25.26 3.66 -11.81
CA LEU A 112 -25.01 2.40 -11.08
C LEU A 112 -25.14 2.57 -9.56
N MET A 113 -24.73 3.73 -9.02
CA MET A 113 -24.92 4.10 -7.62
C MET A 113 -26.37 4.44 -7.25
N GLY A 114 -27.28 4.53 -8.22
CA GLY A 114 -28.70 4.85 -8.01
C GLY A 114 -29.03 6.35 -7.97
N ALA A 115 -28.04 7.23 -8.17
CA ALA A 115 -28.22 8.68 -8.14
C ALA A 115 -28.92 9.26 -9.39
N LYS A 116 -28.95 8.54 -10.52
CA LYS A 116 -29.51 9.02 -11.81
C LYS A 116 -29.03 10.44 -12.20
N GLY A 117 -27.78 10.78 -11.88
CA GLY A 117 -27.17 12.09 -12.17
C GLY A 117 -27.26 13.12 -11.03
N ASP A 118 -27.89 12.77 -9.91
CA ASP A 118 -28.07 13.66 -8.75
C ASP A 118 -27.17 13.24 -7.57
N GLU A 119 -25.98 13.86 -7.49
CA GLU A 119 -24.96 13.54 -6.47
C GLU A 119 -25.43 13.71 -5.03
N SER A 120 -26.45 14.54 -4.76
CA SER A 120 -26.96 14.73 -3.40
C SER A 120 -27.67 13.50 -2.86
N LYS A 121 -27.98 12.51 -3.71
CA LYS A 121 -28.59 11.23 -3.34
C LYS A 121 -27.58 10.15 -3.00
N LEU A 122 -26.29 10.40 -3.20
CA LEU A 122 -25.24 9.44 -2.85
C LEU A 122 -25.08 9.36 -1.33
N THR A 123 -24.72 8.18 -0.83
CA THR A 123 -24.18 8.05 0.52
C THR A 123 -22.77 8.66 0.59
N ASP A 124 -22.23 8.86 1.80
CA ASP A 124 -20.85 9.32 1.96
C ASP A 124 -19.86 8.32 1.35
N GLY A 125 -20.06 7.02 1.60
CA GLY A 125 -19.25 5.97 1.00
C GLY A 125 -19.30 5.96 -0.54
N GLN A 126 -20.46 6.24 -1.15
CA GLN A 126 -20.58 6.35 -2.60
C GLN A 126 -19.92 7.62 -3.16
N ARG A 127 -20.05 8.77 -2.47
CA ARG A 127 -19.32 10.00 -2.79
C ARG A 127 -17.81 9.75 -2.78
N ALA A 128 -17.31 8.98 -1.81
CA ALA A 128 -15.91 8.62 -1.73
C ALA A 128 -15.45 7.77 -2.94
N LEU A 129 -16.22 6.76 -3.34
CA LEU A 129 -15.91 5.97 -4.55
C LEU A 129 -15.89 6.83 -5.81
N LEU A 130 -16.84 7.77 -5.94
CA LEU A 130 -16.86 8.74 -7.04
C LEU A 130 -15.63 9.67 -7.00
N ALA A 131 -15.21 10.11 -5.82
CA ALA A 131 -14.01 10.92 -5.65
C ALA A 131 -12.73 10.16 -6.07
N ALA A 132 -12.62 8.87 -5.76
CA ALA A 132 -11.52 8.03 -6.23
C ALA A 132 -11.51 7.92 -7.77
N TYR A 133 -12.68 7.68 -8.38
CA TYR A 133 -12.84 7.64 -9.84
C TYR A 133 -12.38 8.95 -10.50
N ARG A 134 -12.85 10.10 -9.99
CA ARG A 134 -12.46 11.42 -10.49
C ARG A 134 -10.96 11.69 -10.31
N HIS A 135 -10.42 11.34 -9.15
CA HIS A 135 -9.02 11.58 -8.84
C HIS A 135 -8.06 10.75 -9.69
N SER A 136 -8.46 9.55 -10.12
CA SER A 136 -7.69 8.73 -11.08
C SER A 136 -7.40 9.43 -12.41
N LYS A 137 -8.24 10.40 -12.79
CA LYS A 137 -8.11 11.21 -14.01
C LYS A 137 -7.37 12.54 -13.77
N SER A 138 -6.94 12.79 -12.53
CA SER A 138 -6.23 14.03 -12.21
C SER A 138 -4.86 14.07 -12.87
N LYS A 139 -4.37 15.28 -13.11
CA LYS A 139 -3.03 15.49 -13.68
C LYS A 139 -1.93 14.82 -12.84
N ALA A 140 -2.06 14.83 -11.51
CA ALA A 140 -1.10 14.20 -10.61
C ALA A 140 -0.97 12.69 -10.87
N ILE A 141 -2.09 11.99 -11.09
CA ILE A 141 -2.08 10.57 -11.42
C ILE A 141 -1.54 10.34 -12.83
N ILE A 142 -2.01 11.11 -13.83
CA ILE A 142 -1.55 11.00 -15.23
C ILE A 142 -0.03 11.21 -15.33
N ASP A 143 0.53 12.19 -14.62
CA ASP A 143 1.97 12.46 -14.63
C ASP A 143 2.79 11.30 -14.03
N ARG A 144 2.18 10.48 -13.17
CA ARG A 144 2.80 9.27 -12.56
C ARG A 144 2.65 8.03 -13.45
N MET A 145 1.61 7.95 -14.28
CA MET A 145 1.33 6.79 -15.15
C MET A 145 2.49 6.41 -16.07
N LYS A 146 3.25 7.39 -16.56
CA LYS A 146 4.43 7.17 -17.43
C LYS A 146 5.54 6.33 -16.78
N TYR A 147 5.52 6.19 -15.46
CA TYR A 147 6.45 5.35 -14.70
C TYR A 147 5.96 3.92 -14.49
N ASN A 148 4.72 3.61 -14.88
CA ASN A 148 4.19 2.26 -14.85
C ASN A 148 4.89 1.38 -15.92
N SER A 149 5.03 0.10 -15.59
CA SER A 149 5.47 -0.96 -16.49
C SER A 149 4.30 -1.63 -17.22
N ARG A 150 3.07 -1.39 -16.76
CA ARG A 150 1.83 -2.00 -17.25
C ARG A 150 1.07 -1.03 -18.15
N SER A 151 0.32 -1.58 -19.11
CA SER A 151 -0.55 -0.82 -20.03
C SER A 151 -1.98 -0.65 -19.53
N SER A 152 -2.42 -1.43 -18.54
CA SER A 152 -3.77 -1.33 -17.96
C SER A 152 -3.77 -1.70 -16.49
N LEU A 153 -4.60 -1.02 -15.70
CA LEU A 153 -4.86 -1.35 -14.30
C LEU A 153 -6.35 -1.42 -14.03
N ILE A 154 -6.79 -2.44 -13.31
CA ILE A 154 -8.19 -2.61 -12.97
C ILE A 154 -8.47 -1.91 -11.65
N VAL A 155 -9.57 -1.17 -11.55
CA VAL A 155 -10.00 -0.52 -10.31
C VAL A 155 -11.41 -0.99 -9.97
N MET A 156 -11.53 -1.72 -8.86
CA MET A 156 -12.81 -2.17 -8.31
C MET A 156 -13.30 -1.16 -7.27
N LEU A 157 -14.36 -0.44 -7.61
CA LEU A 157 -15.11 0.42 -6.69
C LEU A 157 -16.19 -0.44 -6.04
N THR A 158 -15.95 -0.88 -4.81
CA THR A 158 -16.86 -1.79 -4.09
C THR A 158 -17.81 -1.02 -3.20
N ASP A 159 -19.08 -1.02 -3.57
CA ASP A 159 -20.18 -0.50 -2.77
C ASP A 159 -20.67 -1.58 -1.80
N THR A 160 -20.44 -1.31 -0.51
CA THR A 160 -20.84 -2.09 0.65
C THR A 160 -22.17 -1.62 1.27
N GLY A 161 -22.80 -0.60 0.67
CA GLY A 161 -23.96 0.10 1.18
C GLY A 161 -25.09 -0.83 1.64
N GLY A 162 -25.54 -0.62 2.88
CA GLY A 162 -26.60 -1.39 3.54
C GLY A 162 -26.13 -2.55 4.42
N LEU A 163 -24.84 -2.92 4.39
CA LEU A 163 -24.30 -4.01 5.24
C LEU A 163 -23.61 -3.53 6.52
N GLU A 164 -23.46 -2.21 6.67
CA GLU A 164 -22.65 -1.58 7.71
C GLU A 164 -23.47 -1.25 8.96
N ASP A 165 -24.76 -0.98 8.75
CA ASP A 165 -25.74 -0.66 9.79
C ASP A 165 -26.30 -1.89 10.51
N GLU A 166 -25.91 -3.11 10.12
CA GLU A 166 -26.41 -4.35 10.73
C GLU A 166 -25.75 -4.67 12.10
N GLY A 167 -25.43 -3.65 12.92
CA GLY A 167 -25.05 -3.81 14.33
C GLY A 167 -23.84 -4.72 14.59
N GLY A 168 -22.89 -4.79 13.64
CA GLY A 168 -21.71 -5.67 13.72
C GLY A 168 -21.94 -7.10 13.21
N LYS A 169 -23.12 -7.44 12.68
CA LYS A 169 -23.44 -8.76 12.12
C LYS A 169 -22.49 -9.23 11.02
N TYR A 170 -21.91 -8.30 10.27
CA TYR A 170 -20.88 -8.58 9.25
C TYR A 170 -19.55 -7.91 9.57
N ALA A 171 -19.04 -8.06 10.81
CA ALA A 171 -17.76 -7.49 11.24
C ALA A 171 -16.57 -7.80 10.30
N ASN A 172 -16.63 -8.92 9.57
CA ASN A 172 -15.60 -9.36 8.63
C ASN A 172 -15.54 -8.55 7.33
N ILE A 173 -16.61 -7.82 6.97
CA ILE A 173 -16.69 -7.08 5.69
C ILE A 173 -15.55 -6.07 5.56
N ARG A 174 -15.17 -5.43 6.66
CA ARG A 174 -14.10 -4.43 6.70
C ARG A 174 -12.74 -5.02 6.32
N ARG A 175 -12.49 -6.28 6.69
CA ARG A 175 -11.26 -6.99 6.37
C ARG A 175 -11.30 -7.62 5.00
N ASP A 176 -12.43 -8.21 4.63
CA ASP A 176 -12.60 -8.88 3.33
C ASP A 176 -12.55 -7.91 2.15
N PHE A 177 -12.98 -6.68 2.38
CA PHE A 177 -13.02 -5.61 1.38
C PHE A 177 -12.08 -4.45 1.73
N TRP A 178 -11.06 -4.67 2.57
CA TRP A 178 -10.05 -3.65 2.85
C TRP A 178 -9.47 -3.07 1.55
N PRO A 179 -9.29 -1.74 1.44
CA PRO A 179 -8.60 -1.16 0.29
C PRO A 179 -7.23 -1.80 0.10
N CYS A 180 -6.93 -2.24 -1.11
CA CYS A 180 -5.65 -2.91 -1.37
C CYS A 180 -5.30 -2.93 -2.86
N SER A 181 -4.01 -3.12 -3.13
CA SER A 181 -3.46 -3.33 -4.45
C SER A 181 -2.88 -4.74 -4.58
N THR A 182 -3.15 -5.37 -5.71
CA THR A 182 -2.57 -6.67 -6.10
C THR A 182 -1.41 -6.49 -7.09
N GLY A 183 -0.99 -5.25 -7.30
CA GLY A 183 -0.21 -4.84 -8.46
C GLY A 183 -1.07 -4.67 -9.71
N ARG A 184 -1.92 -5.64 -10.06
CA ARG A 184 -2.73 -5.62 -11.30
C ARG A 184 -4.12 -5.01 -11.14
N ALA A 185 -4.63 -5.00 -9.92
CA ALA A 185 -5.93 -4.46 -9.59
C ALA A 185 -5.86 -3.72 -8.25
N ILE A 186 -6.59 -2.61 -8.17
CA ILE A 186 -6.85 -1.85 -6.96
C ILE A 186 -8.29 -2.14 -6.54
N GLN A 187 -8.50 -2.38 -5.25
CA GLN A 187 -9.80 -2.40 -4.62
C GLN A 187 -9.93 -1.16 -3.72
N ILE A 188 -11.01 -0.41 -3.89
CA ILE A 188 -11.45 0.65 -2.98
C ILE A 188 -12.87 0.31 -2.56
N SER A 189 -13.19 0.44 -1.27
CA SER A 189 -14.49 0.04 -0.74
C SER A 189 -15.14 1.19 0.03
N SER A 190 -16.44 1.37 -0.14
CA SER A 190 -17.17 2.50 0.46
C SER A 190 -17.18 2.50 1.99
N PHE A 191 -17.11 1.32 2.62
CA PHE A 191 -17.26 1.19 4.08
C PHE A 191 -16.30 2.03 4.92
N LEU A 192 -15.05 2.16 4.45
CA LEU A 192 -14.04 2.88 5.20
C LEU A 192 -14.31 4.39 5.19
N TYR A 193 -15.15 4.84 4.27
CA TYR A 193 -15.37 6.24 3.92
C TYR A 193 -16.83 6.66 4.06
N ASP A 194 -17.65 5.89 4.77
CA ASP A 194 -19.05 6.25 5.03
C ASP A 194 -19.17 7.24 6.18
N TYR A 195 -18.57 8.42 5.99
CA TYR A 195 -18.67 9.58 6.87
C TYR A 195 -18.52 10.89 6.08
N PRO A 196 -19.10 12.00 6.55
CA PRO A 196 -19.04 13.28 5.85
C PRO A 196 -17.59 13.77 5.64
N GLY A 197 -17.26 14.15 4.41
CA GLY A 197 -15.95 14.73 4.06
C GLY A 197 -14.83 13.72 3.79
N SER A 198 -15.15 12.42 3.68
CA SER A 198 -14.21 11.33 3.43
C SER A 198 -13.52 11.35 2.06
N GLU A 199 -13.91 12.25 1.16
CA GLU A 199 -13.38 12.33 -0.20
C GLU A 199 -11.88 12.65 -0.24
N ALA A 200 -11.34 13.37 0.75
CA ALA A 200 -9.90 13.58 0.85
C ALA A 200 -9.15 12.30 1.21
N ASP A 201 -9.70 11.51 2.13
CA ASP A 201 -9.06 10.30 2.63
C ASP A 201 -9.07 9.19 1.58
N VAL A 202 -10.18 9.01 0.86
CA VAL A 202 -10.23 8.02 -0.26
C VAL A 202 -9.31 8.40 -1.42
N ARG A 203 -9.11 9.70 -1.70
CA ARG A 203 -8.12 10.13 -2.70
C ARG A 203 -6.71 9.76 -2.27
N SER A 204 -6.39 10.00 -1.00
CA SER A 204 -5.12 9.60 -0.41
C SER A 204 -4.92 8.08 -0.49
N THR A 205 -5.91 7.27 -0.10
CA THR A 205 -5.82 5.81 -0.22
C THR A 205 -5.71 5.35 -1.67
N PHE A 206 -6.44 5.96 -2.60
CA PHE A 206 -6.30 5.62 -4.03
C PHE A 206 -4.86 5.84 -4.52
N VAL A 207 -4.22 6.95 -4.14
CA VAL A 207 -2.81 7.23 -4.48
C VAL A 207 -1.88 6.19 -3.86
N HIS A 208 -2.13 5.80 -2.62
CA HIS A 208 -1.38 4.75 -1.92
C HIS A 208 -1.44 3.42 -2.69
N GLU A 209 -2.65 2.93 -2.99
CA GLU A 209 -2.83 1.66 -3.68
C GLU A 209 -2.35 1.69 -5.14
N PHE A 210 -2.49 2.85 -5.80
CA PHE A 210 -1.92 3.08 -7.11
C PHE A 210 -0.39 3.01 -7.09
N SER A 211 0.25 3.49 -6.02
CA SER A 211 1.71 3.45 -5.88
C SER A 211 2.22 2.01 -5.78
N HIS A 212 1.51 1.15 -5.06
CA HIS A 212 1.77 -0.30 -5.03
C HIS A 212 1.60 -0.95 -6.41
N SER A 213 0.74 -0.42 -7.27
CA SER A 213 0.60 -0.90 -8.65
C SER A 213 1.82 -0.59 -9.53
N LEU A 214 2.66 0.38 -9.14
CA LEU A 214 3.91 0.71 -9.83
C LEU A 214 5.08 -0.14 -9.32
N ASP A 215 4.93 -0.80 -8.17
CA ASP A 215 6.00 -1.50 -7.47
C ASP A 215 6.09 -2.99 -7.88
N HIS A 216 7.29 -3.46 -8.23
CA HIS A 216 7.58 -4.87 -8.51
C HIS A 216 8.37 -5.56 -7.38
N THR A 217 8.68 -4.85 -6.31
CA THR A 217 9.37 -5.39 -5.14
C THR A 217 8.53 -6.48 -4.52
N VAL A 218 9.17 -7.59 -4.21
CA VAL A 218 8.60 -8.64 -3.38
C VAL A 218 9.01 -8.36 -1.95
N MET A 219 8.07 -8.44 -1.02
CA MET A 219 8.35 -8.33 0.42
C MET A 219 9.34 -9.40 0.90
N GLU A 220 9.85 -9.26 2.13
CA GLU A 220 10.57 -10.35 2.79
C GLU A 220 9.72 -11.63 2.86
N PHE A 221 10.31 -12.77 2.46
CA PHE A 221 9.66 -14.07 2.62
C PHE A 221 9.53 -14.51 4.08
N ILE A 222 10.36 -13.93 4.96
CA ILE A 222 10.39 -14.27 6.38
C ILE A 222 10.15 -12.96 7.13
N LYS A 223 8.95 -12.84 7.71
CA LYS A 223 8.56 -11.75 8.62
C LYS A 223 8.80 -10.35 8.02
N PRO A 224 8.12 -9.98 6.92
CA PRO A 224 8.18 -8.62 6.38
C PRO A 224 7.61 -7.60 7.37
N TYR A 225 6.59 -8.01 8.11
CA TYR A 225 6.00 -7.32 9.25
C TYR A 225 6.17 -8.17 10.52
N GLY A 226 5.74 -7.64 11.66
CA GLY A 226 5.68 -8.42 12.88
C GLY A 226 4.53 -9.45 12.91
N PRO A 227 4.37 -10.19 14.02
CA PRO A 227 3.47 -11.34 14.10
C PRO A 227 1.99 -11.08 13.77
N ASP A 228 1.47 -9.87 13.92
CA ASP A 228 0.08 -9.55 13.58
C ASP A 228 -0.16 -9.36 12.07
N LYS A 229 0.92 -9.20 11.29
CA LYS A 229 0.90 -8.94 9.84
C LYS A 229 0.24 -7.62 9.44
N SER A 230 0.08 -6.68 10.37
CA SER A 230 -0.27 -5.29 10.09
C SER A 230 0.99 -4.47 9.88
N HIS A 231 0.83 -3.21 9.49
CA HIS A 231 1.92 -2.25 9.46
C HIS A 231 1.42 -0.85 9.80
N TYR A 232 2.32 -0.01 10.28
CA TYR A 232 2.08 1.41 10.52
C TYR A 232 3.25 2.23 9.98
N VAL A 233 2.96 3.47 9.61
CA VAL A 233 3.95 4.41 9.08
C VAL A 233 5.13 4.64 10.03
N ASP A 234 4.91 4.48 11.34
CA ASP A 234 5.86 4.59 12.44
C ASP A 234 6.37 3.23 12.93
N GLU A 235 6.14 2.13 12.23
CA GLU A 235 6.58 0.80 12.64
C GLU A 235 7.95 0.41 12.05
N LYS A 236 8.79 -0.23 12.88
CA LYS A 236 9.99 -0.90 12.40
C LYS A 236 9.64 -2.24 11.76
N THR A 237 9.75 -2.32 10.44
CA THR A 237 9.45 -3.51 9.63
C THR A 237 10.70 -4.08 8.95
N GLY A 238 10.54 -4.98 7.97
CA GLY A 238 11.60 -5.42 7.08
C GLY A 238 12.03 -4.32 6.10
N LYS A 239 13.28 -4.33 5.62
CA LYS A 239 13.82 -3.28 4.73
C LYS A 239 13.06 -3.11 3.40
N ARG A 240 12.44 -4.17 2.87
CA ARG A 240 11.64 -4.13 1.63
C ARG A 240 10.21 -3.72 1.94
N ALA A 241 9.60 -4.28 2.99
CA ALA A 241 8.31 -3.81 3.51
C ALA A 241 8.33 -2.29 3.76
N ALA A 242 9.31 -1.81 4.53
CA ALA A 242 9.54 -0.39 4.80
C ALA A 242 9.68 0.47 3.53
N PHE A 243 10.25 -0.10 2.46
CA PHE A 243 10.43 0.61 1.20
C PHE A 243 9.16 0.63 0.35
N ILE A 244 8.43 -0.49 0.29
CA ILE A 244 7.17 -0.64 -0.46
C ILE A 244 6.14 0.34 0.07
N GLU A 245 5.89 0.33 1.38
CA GLU A 245 4.93 1.24 2.00
C GLU A 245 5.46 2.67 2.03
N GLY A 246 6.76 2.87 2.30
CA GLY A 246 7.38 4.18 2.21
C GLY A 246 7.25 4.83 0.81
N TRP A 247 7.21 4.03 -0.26
CA TRP A 247 6.93 4.52 -1.61
C TRP A 247 5.50 5.00 -1.78
N ALA A 248 4.53 4.27 -1.23
CA ALA A 248 3.12 4.65 -1.27
C ALA A 248 2.86 5.93 -0.46
N GLU A 249 3.40 6.01 0.76
CA GLU A 249 3.34 7.18 1.63
C GLU A 249 4.00 8.41 1.00
N PHE A 250 5.17 8.24 0.36
CA PHE A 250 5.82 9.32 -0.39
C PHE A 250 4.89 9.93 -1.44
N ASN A 251 4.15 9.11 -2.18
CA ASN A 251 3.23 9.59 -3.21
C ASN A 251 2.01 10.31 -2.61
N GLN A 252 1.49 9.86 -1.47
CA GLN A 252 0.45 10.58 -0.71
C GLN A 252 0.95 11.96 -0.27
N MET A 253 2.17 12.03 0.25
CA MET A 253 2.81 13.27 0.69
C MET A 253 3.09 14.25 -0.47
N LEU A 254 3.19 13.78 -1.72
CA LEU A 254 3.30 14.68 -2.87
C LEU A 254 2.00 15.44 -3.16
N ASP A 255 0.86 14.81 -2.86
CA ASP A 255 -0.48 15.39 -3.08
C ASP A 255 -0.99 16.17 -1.87
N SER A 256 -0.33 16.04 -0.71
CA SER A 256 -0.73 16.71 0.52
C SER A 256 0.45 17.02 1.44
N ASP A 257 0.76 18.31 1.61
CA ASP A 257 1.79 18.75 2.55
C ASP A 257 1.38 18.51 4.02
N SER A 258 0.08 18.41 4.33
CA SER A 258 -0.36 18.04 5.67
C SER A 258 -0.01 16.59 6.00
N GLU A 259 -0.08 15.68 5.03
CA GLU A 259 0.38 14.30 5.22
C GLU A 259 1.89 14.26 5.49
N ALA A 260 2.68 15.08 4.79
CA ALA A 260 4.11 15.19 5.08
C ALA A 260 4.40 15.71 6.50
N LYS A 261 3.59 16.65 7.00
CA LYS A 261 3.68 17.13 8.39
C LYS A 261 3.31 16.05 9.39
N ASN A 262 2.20 15.35 9.17
CA ASN A 262 1.75 14.27 10.04
C ASN A 262 2.79 13.16 10.11
N MET A 263 3.36 12.77 8.97
CA MET A 263 4.40 11.76 8.87
C MET A 263 5.61 12.08 9.77
N ARG A 264 6.10 13.33 9.74
CA ARG A 264 7.21 13.77 10.60
C ARG A 264 6.90 13.66 12.10
N GLU A 265 5.65 13.88 12.48
CA GLU A 265 5.24 13.74 13.88
C GLU A 265 5.11 12.27 14.27
N SER A 266 4.54 11.44 13.41
CA SER A 266 4.35 10.00 13.64
C SER A 266 5.68 9.28 13.87
N VAL A 267 6.70 9.56 13.06
CA VAL A 267 7.99 8.84 13.14
C VAL A 267 8.89 9.25 14.32
N LYS A 268 8.44 10.16 15.19
CA LYS A 268 9.19 10.51 16.41
C LYS A 268 9.19 9.35 17.43
N ASN A 269 8.09 8.59 17.47
CA ASN A 269 7.94 7.43 18.34
C ASN A 269 7.70 6.19 17.49
N ILE A 270 8.68 5.31 17.42
CA ILE A 270 8.68 4.13 16.57
C ILE A 270 8.04 2.94 17.30
N ARG A 271 7.06 2.33 16.65
CA ARG A 271 6.43 1.08 17.06
C ARG A 271 7.35 -0.11 16.78
N ILE A 272 7.45 -0.98 17.78
CA ILE A 272 8.16 -2.26 17.68
C ILE A 272 7.23 -3.33 18.20
N GLU A 273 6.73 -4.18 17.30
CA GLU A 273 5.87 -5.30 17.67
C GLU A 273 6.65 -6.36 18.45
N ASN A 274 6.01 -6.90 19.49
CA ASN A 274 6.53 -8.00 20.27
C ASN A 274 6.67 -9.25 19.36
N PRO A 275 7.88 -9.79 19.18
CA PRO A 275 8.10 -10.92 18.27
C PRO A 275 7.40 -12.22 18.72
N LYS A 276 6.89 -12.27 19.95
CA LYS A 276 6.21 -13.44 20.53
C LYS A 276 4.69 -13.29 20.61
N LYS A 277 4.13 -12.08 20.43
CA LYS A 277 2.70 -11.83 20.65
C LYS A 277 2.16 -10.80 19.67
N ALA A 278 1.29 -11.27 18.78
CA ALA A 278 0.65 -10.45 17.76
C ALA A 278 -0.13 -9.28 18.37
N GLY A 279 0.09 -8.08 17.85
CA GLY A 279 -0.65 -6.85 18.17
C GLY A 279 -0.21 -6.18 19.46
N GLU A 280 0.84 -6.67 20.11
CA GLU A 280 1.44 -6.01 21.28
C GLU A 280 2.65 -5.18 20.85
N TYR A 281 2.60 -3.87 21.07
CA TYR A 281 3.65 -2.94 20.65
C TYR A 281 4.37 -2.32 21.84
N SER A 282 5.68 -2.17 21.68
CA SER A 282 6.48 -1.22 22.45
C SER A 282 6.77 0.01 21.62
N PHE A 283 6.94 1.15 22.25
CA PHE A 283 7.23 2.42 21.60
C PHE A 283 8.62 2.89 22.02
N LYS A 284 9.45 3.27 21.05
CA LYS A 284 10.77 3.85 21.30
C LYS A 284 10.89 5.20 20.62
N ASP A 285 11.50 6.17 21.28
CA ASP A 285 11.89 7.41 20.62
C ASP A 285 12.85 7.07 19.47
N ALA A 286 12.71 7.73 18.32
CA ALA A 286 13.62 7.54 17.18
C ALA A 286 15.09 7.76 17.57
N LYS A 287 15.36 8.63 18.54
CA LYS A 287 16.70 8.86 19.09
C LYS A 287 17.27 7.66 19.87
N ASP A 288 16.48 6.63 20.17
CA ASP A 288 16.94 5.42 20.86
C ASP A 288 17.20 4.26 19.89
N LEU A 289 16.95 4.46 18.59
CA LEU A 289 17.20 3.48 17.53
C LEU A 289 18.49 3.73 16.76
N SER A 290 19.06 2.69 16.16
CA SER A 290 20.18 2.84 15.23
C SER A 290 19.72 3.41 13.88
N GLY A 291 20.63 4.02 13.10
CA GLY A 291 20.29 4.55 11.78
C GLY A 291 19.78 3.46 10.82
N SER A 292 20.31 2.24 10.93
CA SER A 292 19.83 1.10 10.14
C SER A 292 18.43 0.63 10.54
N GLU A 293 18.03 0.78 11.81
CA GLU A 293 16.66 0.52 12.23
C GLU A 293 15.70 1.59 11.74
N LEU A 294 16.10 2.87 11.77
CA LEU A 294 15.28 3.97 11.23
C LEU A 294 15.04 3.82 9.73
N ALA A 295 16.03 3.37 8.96
CA ALA A 295 15.87 3.09 7.52
C ALA A 295 14.95 1.89 7.21
N ASN A 296 14.48 1.17 8.23
CA ASN A 296 13.48 0.11 8.13
C ASN A 296 12.11 0.58 8.66
N VAL A 297 11.86 1.89 8.68
CA VAL A 297 10.56 2.49 9.01
C VAL A 297 9.98 3.12 7.74
N GLU A 298 8.71 2.84 7.47
CA GLU A 298 7.97 3.26 6.27
C GLU A 298 8.00 4.78 6.11
N GLY A 299 7.64 5.50 7.16
CA GLY A 299 7.62 6.96 7.18
C GLY A 299 8.98 7.61 7.01
N ILE A 300 10.06 7.01 7.52
CA ILE A 300 11.43 7.51 7.31
C ILE A 300 11.83 7.38 5.84
N ASN A 301 11.53 6.25 5.20
CA ASN A 301 11.76 6.07 3.78
C ASN A 301 10.94 7.07 2.93
N ALA A 302 9.67 7.29 3.29
CA ALA A 302 8.80 8.25 2.64
C ALA A 302 9.35 9.69 2.75
N LEU A 303 9.80 10.09 3.94
CA LEU A 303 10.39 11.41 4.20
C LEU A 303 11.67 11.64 3.40
N ILE A 304 12.56 10.63 3.32
CA ILE A 304 13.77 10.73 2.51
C ILE A 304 13.42 10.99 1.04
N MET A 305 12.49 10.20 0.46
CA MET A 305 12.08 10.37 -0.94
C MET A 305 11.36 11.71 -1.17
N TRP A 306 10.49 12.12 -0.24
CA TRP A 306 9.77 13.38 -0.31
C TRP A 306 10.70 14.60 -0.24
N ARG A 307 11.67 14.59 0.69
CA ARG A 307 12.66 15.66 0.82
C ARG A 307 13.54 15.75 -0.41
N ILE A 308 13.97 14.62 -0.98
CA ILE A 308 14.69 14.61 -2.27
C ILE A 308 13.82 15.25 -3.35
N ALA A 309 12.53 14.89 -3.41
CA ALA A 309 11.61 15.41 -4.42
C ALA A 309 11.39 16.93 -4.32
N ARG A 310 11.37 17.48 -3.09
CA ARG A 310 11.09 18.89 -2.82
C ARG A 310 12.33 19.79 -2.76
N GLU A 311 13.45 19.28 -2.22
CA GLU A 311 14.64 20.10 -1.94
C GLU A 311 15.70 20.06 -3.05
N ILE A 312 15.56 19.15 -4.02
CA ILE A 312 16.49 19.04 -5.15
C ILE A 312 15.80 19.55 -6.42
N PRO A 313 16.45 20.40 -7.24
CA PRO A 313 15.90 20.83 -8.52
C PRO A 313 15.53 19.64 -9.41
N GLY A 314 14.27 19.57 -9.83
CA GLY A 314 13.73 18.43 -10.59
C GLY A 314 13.73 17.10 -9.80
N GLY A 315 13.80 17.16 -8.46
CA GLY A 315 13.99 16.02 -7.58
C GLY A 315 12.91 14.96 -7.73
N GLN A 316 11.64 15.36 -7.86
CA GLN A 316 10.54 14.42 -8.06
C GLN A 316 10.79 13.53 -9.28
N ASP A 317 11.03 14.12 -10.44
CA ASP A 317 11.30 13.37 -11.68
C ASP A 317 12.55 12.47 -11.55
N LYS A 318 13.59 12.92 -10.85
CA LYS A 318 14.77 12.09 -10.54
C LYS A 318 14.41 10.88 -9.68
N VAL A 319 13.62 11.05 -8.61
CA VAL A 319 13.15 9.94 -7.75
C VAL A 319 12.36 8.92 -8.57
N PHE A 320 11.38 9.37 -9.37
CA PHE A 320 10.57 8.47 -10.18
C PHE A 320 11.38 7.75 -11.27
N ARG A 321 12.32 8.43 -11.93
CA ARG A 321 13.22 7.78 -12.92
C ARG A 321 14.09 6.73 -12.28
N SER A 322 14.62 6.97 -11.08
CA SER A 322 15.42 5.98 -10.37
C SER A 322 14.59 4.84 -9.81
N PHE A 323 13.39 5.13 -9.29
CA PHE A 323 12.42 4.11 -8.91
C PHE A 323 12.14 3.15 -10.07
N LYS A 324 11.81 3.67 -11.25
CA LYS A 324 11.53 2.88 -12.46
C LYS A 324 12.75 2.05 -12.88
N ALA A 325 13.94 2.65 -12.88
CA ALA A 325 15.16 1.97 -13.28
C ALA A 325 15.61 0.88 -12.31
N SER A 326 15.27 1.01 -11.03
CA SER A 326 15.57 0.01 -10.00
C SER A 326 14.38 -0.91 -9.70
N ASN A 327 13.33 -0.95 -10.53
CA ASN A 327 12.07 -1.65 -10.24
C ASN A 327 12.15 -3.17 -10.48
N TYR A 328 12.85 -3.88 -9.61
CA TYR A 328 13.00 -5.34 -9.62
C TYR A 328 12.67 -5.96 -8.25
N PRO A 329 12.40 -7.28 -8.17
CA PRO A 329 11.83 -7.94 -6.98
C PRO A 329 12.58 -7.77 -5.65
N TRP A 330 13.87 -7.49 -5.68
CA TRP A 330 14.75 -7.50 -4.49
C TRP A 330 15.21 -6.11 -4.07
N ARG A 331 14.58 -5.05 -4.58
CA ARG A 331 14.98 -3.67 -4.28
C ARG A 331 14.54 -3.23 -2.88
N ASN A 332 15.12 -2.12 -2.43
CA ASN A 332 14.79 -1.38 -1.21
C ASN A 332 15.38 0.03 -1.37
N LEU A 333 15.30 0.87 -0.34
CA LEU A 333 15.77 2.26 -0.38
C LEU A 333 17.24 2.40 -0.86
N ARG A 334 18.14 1.48 -0.48
CA ARG A 334 19.56 1.50 -0.91
C ARG A 334 19.71 1.45 -2.42
N HIS A 335 18.86 0.69 -3.10
CA HIS A 335 18.93 0.53 -4.54
C HIS A 335 18.44 1.78 -5.27
N LEU A 336 17.35 2.38 -4.78
CA LEU A 336 16.82 3.64 -5.31
C LEU A 336 17.84 4.78 -5.13
N LEU A 337 18.38 4.96 -3.92
CA LEU A 337 19.32 6.06 -3.65
C LEU A 337 20.66 5.89 -4.38
N ARG A 338 21.14 4.65 -4.53
CA ARG A 338 22.35 4.36 -5.30
C ARG A 338 22.18 4.69 -6.78
N ASP A 339 21.05 4.32 -7.38
CA ASP A 339 20.75 4.71 -8.78
C ASP A 339 20.57 6.23 -8.90
N LEU A 340 19.83 6.82 -7.95
CA LEU A 340 19.84 8.22 -7.50
C LEU A 340 21.12 8.97 -7.84
N VAL A 341 22.09 8.72 -6.98
CA VAL A 341 23.38 9.37 -6.92
C VAL A 341 24.24 9.03 -8.11
N LYS A 342 24.16 7.79 -8.62
CA LYS A 342 24.91 7.37 -9.81
C LYS A 342 24.52 8.20 -11.04
N LYS A 343 23.23 8.46 -11.25
CA LYS A 343 22.72 9.22 -12.41
C LYS A 343 22.78 10.73 -12.22
N ASN A 344 22.82 11.19 -10.97
CA ASN A 344 22.81 12.61 -10.63
C ASN A 344 23.96 12.94 -9.66
N PRO A 345 25.23 12.81 -10.09
CA PRO A 345 26.37 12.98 -9.19
C PRO A 345 26.45 14.37 -8.55
N GLY A 346 25.93 15.42 -9.21
CA GLY A 346 25.85 16.78 -8.64
C GLY A 346 24.92 16.90 -7.44
N ASP A 347 23.95 15.99 -7.29
CA ASP A 347 22.99 15.99 -6.18
C ASP A 347 23.47 15.15 -4.99
N ALA A 348 24.59 14.43 -5.13
CA ALA A 348 25.06 13.43 -4.16
C ALA A 348 25.16 13.97 -2.73
N ALA A 349 25.69 15.19 -2.57
CA ALA A 349 25.84 15.84 -1.27
C ALA A 349 24.49 16.11 -0.59
N LYS A 350 23.50 16.59 -1.35
CA LYS A 350 22.17 16.91 -0.82
C LYS A 350 21.38 15.64 -0.47
N VAL A 351 21.46 14.61 -1.31
CA VAL A 351 20.86 13.29 -1.05
C VAL A 351 21.46 12.66 0.20
N ALA A 352 22.80 12.69 0.33
CA ALA A 352 23.49 12.17 1.48
C ALA A 352 23.10 12.90 2.76
N LYS A 353 22.99 14.24 2.72
CA LYS A 353 22.55 15.07 3.84
C LYS A 353 21.12 14.74 4.28
N ILE A 354 20.18 14.60 3.32
CA ILE A 354 18.80 14.21 3.62
C ILE A 354 18.76 12.84 4.30
N LEU A 355 19.47 11.85 3.74
CA LEU A 355 19.55 10.51 4.33
C LEU A 355 20.12 10.54 5.76
N ASP A 356 21.20 11.28 5.98
CA ASP A 356 21.84 11.39 7.30
C ASP A 356 20.90 12.08 8.30
N GLU A 357 20.25 13.19 7.92
CA GLU A 357 19.30 13.91 8.79
C GLU A 357 18.07 13.09 9.15
N GLU A 358 17.41 12.43 8.19
CA GLU A 358 16.23 11.59 8.46
C GLU A 358 16.57 10.32 9.24
N THR A 359 17.85 9.93 9.29
CA THR A 359 18.35 8.85 10.15
C THR A 359 19.12 9.36 11.37
N LEU A 360 18.93 10.64 11.72
CA LEU A 360 19.49 11.31 12.89
C LEU A 360 21.02 11.28 13.00
N GLY A 361 21.73 11.20 11.88
CA GLY A 361 23.19 11.12 11.80
C GLY A 361 23.76 9.77 12.22
N LYS A 362 22.92 8.74 12.39
CA LYS A 362 23.30 7.47 13.04
C LYS A 362 23.72 6.35 12.09
N LEU A 363 23.70 6.59 10.78
CA LEU A 363 24.24 5.64 9.83
C LEU A 363 25.77 5.65 9.92
N SER A 364 26.40 4.49 9.99
CA SER A 364 27.86 4.44 9.89
C SER A 364 28.33 4.89 8.49
N GLU A 365 29.62 5.21 8.33
CA GLU A 365 30.19 5.47 7.00
C GLU A 365 29.97 4.28 6.05
N SER A 366 30.05 3.06 6.57
CA SER A 366 29.77 1.83 5.83
C SER A 366 28.31 1.76 5.38
N ASP A 367 27.37 2.13 6.26
CA ASP A 367 25.95 2.18 5.91
C ASP A 367 25.68 3.20 4.81
N LEU A 368 26.23 4.42 4.94
CA LEU A 368 26.09 5.46 3.93
C LEU A 368 26.64 5.01 2.56
N LYS A 369 27.82 4.37 2.53
CA LYS A 369 28.35 3.75 1.29
C LYS A 369 27.40 2.69 0.75
N GLY A 370 26.73 1.95 1.63
CA GLY A 370 25.69 0.99 1.29
C GLY A 370 24.49 1.62 0.58
N PHE A 371 24.00 2.77 1.05
CA PHE A 371 22.86 3.48 0.47
C PHE A 371 23.21 4.28 -0.79
N LEU A 372 24.34 5.00 -0.79
CA LEU A 372 24.68 5.98 -1.83
C LEU A 372 25.58 5.40 -2.93
N GLY A 373 26.22 4.26 -2.66
CA GLY A 373 27.19 3.62 -3.56
C GLY A 373 28.63 4.10 -3.34
N ARG A 374 29.50 3.75 -4.29
CA ARG A 374 30.95 3.96 -4.22
C ARG A 374 31.47 4.86 -5.35
N THR A 375 30.62 5.72 -5.91
CA THR A 375 31.07 6.70 -6.91
C THR A 375 31.94 7.76 -6.25
N PRO A 376 32.82 8.47 -7.01
CA PRO A 376 33.59 9.58 -6.46
C PRO A 376 32.72 10.66 -5.81
N ALA A 377 31.56 10.96 -6.41
CA ALA A 377 30.60 11.91 -5.85
C ALA A 377 29.98 11.43 -4.53
N ALA A 378 29.63 10.14 -4.42
CA ALA A 378 29.13 9.55 -3.17
C ALA A 378 30.21 9.58 -2.08
N ALA A 379 31.45 9.21 -2.41
CA ALA A 379 32.57 9.24 -1.48
C ALA A 379 32.82 10.67 -0.94
N ALA A 380 32.86 11.67 -1.83
CA ALA A 380 33.02 13.07 -1.46
C ALA A 380 31.87 13.57 -0.56
N ALA A 381 30.63 13.21 -0.89
CA ALA A 381 29.46 13.56 -0.09
C ALA A 381 29.52 12.98 1.33
N ILE A 382 29.88 11.69 1.45
CA ILE A 382 30.01 11.00 2.74
C ILE A 382 31.12 11.65 3.58
N SER A 383 32.28 11.92 2.99
CA SER A 383 33.37 12.60 3.68
C SER A 383 32.99 14.01 4.16
N ALA A 384 32.20 14.75 3.38
CA ALA A 384 31.76 16.10 3.77
C ALA A 384 30.82 16.08 4.99
N ILE A 385 29.89 15.14 5.04
CA ILE A 385 28.97 14.98 6.18
C ILE A 385 29.74 14.62 7.45
N ARG A 386 30.70 13.69 7.36
CA ARG A 386 31.46 13.24 8.53
C ARG A 386 32.40 14.30 9.09
N LYS A 387 33.00 15.13 8.24
CA LYS A 387 33.76 16.31 8.69
C LYS A 387 32.89 17.33 9.44
N THR A 388 31.61 17.42 9.10
CA THR A 388 30.68 18.36 9.74
C THR A 388 30.21 17.84 11.10
N SER A 389 30.06 16.52 11.27
CA SER A 389 29.70 15.89 12.55
C SER A 389 30.79 15.91 13.62
N GLU A 390 32.04 16.21 13.24
CA GLU A 390 33.17 16.34 14.18
C GLU A 390 33.30 17.75 14.78
N GLN A 391 32.46 18.72 14.35
CA GLN A 391 32.39 20.03 15.01
C GLN A 391 31.39 19.99 16.19
N PRO A 392 31.78 20.44 17.40
CA PRO A 392 30.87 20.51 18.53
C PRO A 392 29.66 21.39 18.19
N LEU A 393 28.45 20.87 18.38
CA LEU A 393 27.24 21.67 18.27
C LEU A 393 27.28 22.78 19.35
N PRO A 394 26.98 24.06 19.01
CA PRO A 394 26.77 25.08 20.03
C PRO A 394 25.57 24.69 20.90
N VAL A 395 25.77 24.75 22.21
CA VAL A 395 24.78 24.41 23.23
C VAL A 395 23.55 25.30 23.07
N ALA A 396 22.42 24.71 22.67
CA ALA A 396 21.15 25.41 22.62
C ALA A 396 20.56 25.55 24.03
N PRO A 397 20.02 26.73 24.41
CA PRO A 397 19.39 26.91 25.71
C PRO A 397 18.08 26.12 25.80
N ALA A 398 17.85 25.55 26.98
CA ALA A 398 16.68 24.74 27.32
C ALA A 398 15.36 25.47 27.02
N LYS A 399 14.43 24.79 26.35
CA LYS A 399 13.03 25.25 26.23
C LYS A 399 12.08 24.35 27.01
N ILE A 400 11.19 25.07 27.67
CA ILE A 400 10.18 24.68 28.65
C ILE A 400 9.10 23.82 28.02
N SER A 401 8.58 22.86 28.80
CA SER A 401 7.52 21.92 28.46
C SER A 401 6.23 22.62 28.02
N GLY A 402 5.65 22.15 26.92
CA GLY A 402 4.34 22.55 26.44
C GLY A 402 3.52 21.32 26.03
N THR A 403 2.36 21.22 26.65
CA THR A 403 1.21 20.33 26.56
C THR A 403 1.03 19.51 25.28
N THR A 404 0.85 18.20 25.47
CA THR A 404 0.40 17.22 24.48
C THR A 404 -1.00 17.58 23.97
N ILE A 405 -1.14 17.82 22.67
CA ILE A 405 -2.45 17.87 21.98
C ILE A 405 -2.68 16.49 21.40
N GLU A 406 -3.67 15.76 21.95
CA GLU A 406 -4.27 14.60 21.28
C GLU A 406 -4.97 15.09 20.00
N ASN A 407 -4.29 14.96 18.87
CA ASN A 407 -4.96 14.99 17.56
C ASN A 407 -5.32 13.55 17.20
N THR A 408 -6.49 13.12 17.65
CA THR A 408 -7.17 11.92 17.16
C THR A 408 -7.72 12.19 15.76
N LYS A 409 -6.83 12.31 14.77
CA LYS A 409 -7.19 11.81 13.43
C LYS A 409 -7.20 10.29 13.62
N PRO A 410 -8.29 9.55 13.33
CA PRO A 410 -8.13 8.13 13.11
C PRO A 410 -7.06 8.07 12.02
N ALA A 411 -5.91 7.50 12.34
CA ALA A 411 -5.05 7.04 11.28
C ALA A 411 -5.92 6.19 10.35
N LEU A 412 -5.50 6.02 9.11
CA LEU A 412 -5.85 4.82 8.37
C LEU A 412 -5.23 3.59 9.10
N THR A 413 -5.51 3.43 10.41
CA THR A 413 -5.32 2.23 11.22
C THR A 413 -6.38 1.24 10.81
N GLY A 414 -6.34 0.84 9.54
CA GLY A 414 -6.73 -0.52 9.24
C GLY A 414 -5.67 -1.42 9.78
N SER A 415 -5.99 -2.12 10.86
CA SER A 415 -5.45 -3.46 11.10
C SER A 415 -5.97 -4.44 10.03
N GLY A 416 -5.82 -4.07 8.76
CA GLY A 416 -6.06 -4.92 7.62
C GLY A 416 -4.78 -5.72 7.42
N LYS A 417 -4.77 -6.98 7.87
CA LYS A 417 -3.80 -7.93 7.36
C LYS A 417 -3.87 -7.88 5.84
N SER A 418 -2.77 -7.50 5.18
CA SER A 418 -2.71 -7.61 3.73
C SER A 418 -3.04 -9.07 3.35
N PRO A 419 -4.05 -9.33 2.50
CA PRO A 419 -4.37 -10.70 2.07
C PRO A 419 -3.24 -11.35 1.26
N PHE A 420 -2.17 -10.58 0.99
CA PHE A 420 -0.94 -10.93 0.29
C PHE A 420 0.26 -11.16 1.21
N ALA A 421 0.11 -11.05 2.54
CA ALA A 421 1.16 -11.40 3.50
C ALA A 421 1.61 -12.88 3.42
N ASP A 422 0.89 -13.72 2.67
CA ASP A 422 1.18 -15.13 2.41
C ASP A 422 1.48 -15.44 0.92
N GLN A 423 1.86 -14.44 0.10
CA GLN A 423 2.30 -14.67 -1.29
C GLN A 423 3.82 -14.84 -1.44
#